data_AF-J7RT45-F1
#
_entry.id   AF-J7RT45-F1
#
_cell.length_a   1.000
_cell.length_b   1.000
_cell.length_c   1.000
_cell.angle_alpha   90.00
_cell.angle_beta   90.00
_cell.angle_gamma   90.00
#
_symmetry.space_group_name_H-M   'P 1'
#
loop_
_entity.id
_entity.type
_entity.pdbx_description
1 polymer ?
#
loop_
_entity_poly.entity_id
_entity_poly.type
_entity_poly.pdbx_seq_one_letter_code
_entity_poly.pdbx_strand_id
1 'polypeptide(L)'
;MNHLIDVELKVGTFQQASRIILENDGGAASLSEDSEEERLKVLFDVLAEVIKRKVQNYSMDKAGTLCITSRDIIEEGQGSIELVDPLTAAQKQLLKSLIKIIFHHADHLHESEYTNIGQNNLILSVFVKKITVEVFPDNLPTTPDPWYSGTNLLTAVHTILEADSNLTVPKIQATKTKSYTVKFYSCLEEFDTMSARDLLGTFDSIDLGKEEEDNNFEDEAQTFCEEMPATTKYTPFVIPLSQESLNFAKVTPLPSKHFEDLWENLHFEDDIKQKMYGYATVSLELKNFSEDVGNSNGNLDQILVNNKLLIVHGPPGTGKTTLCRGLCHKLSIRNTKVSVLDIIKPVYKGIVVEISCSHIFSRWFGESAKNIGTLFDDLEALLKLNERTQTFVCMIIDEVETIAGSRKDILSKNESSDSVRVVNTLLTRLDSLKKYNNFLILATSNLLESLDPAFVDRSDGVFSIGNPSRESVFKILFSSIQKLISLKVVTTEDSDDVIDNHKYNSIINLITNHCLKLELSGRTLRKLPLLCLSENFRKLPVPLDNFMMGLAQLVKQFHK
;
A
#
# COMPACT_ATOMS: atom_id res chain seq x y z
N MET A 1 3.75 -30.84 6.34
CA MET A 1 3.68 -29.73 7.32
C MET A 1 4.95 -28.95 7.16
N ASN A 2 4.84 -27.65 6.91
CA ASN A 2 5.98 -26.78 6.73
C ASN A 2 6.34 -26.15 8.07
N HIS A 3 7.59 -26.34 8.48
CA HIS A 3 8.14 -25.78 9.71
C HIS A 3 8.98 -24.58 9.32
N LEU A 4 8.51 -23.38 9.66
CA LEU A 4 9.28 -22.16 9.51
C LEU A 4 10.11 -21.99 10.79
N ILE A 5 11.44 -21.89 10.63
CA ILE A 5 12.39 -21.78 11.74
C ILE A 5 13.08 -20.44 11.63
N ASP A 6 12.78 -19.52 12.54
CA ASP A 6 13.43 -18.23 12.66
C ASP A 6 14.51 -18.30 13.74
N VAL A 7 15.73 -17.90 13.39
CA VAL A 7 16.92 -18.06 14.23
C VAL A 7 17.57 -16.71 14.46
N GLU A 8 17.50 -16.22 15.71
CA GLU A 8 18.23 -15.04 16.15
C GLU A 8 19.68 -15.41 16.41
N LEU A 9 20.61 -14.72 15.75
CA LEU A 9 22.04 -14.93 15.88
C LEU A 9 22.67 -14.04 16.96
N LYS A 10 23.75 -14.52 17.58
CA LYS A 10 24.62 -13.70 18.44
C LYS A 10 25.59 -12.89 17.56
N VAL A 11 25.26 -11.63 17.30
CA VAL A 11 26.02 -10.74 16.40
C VAL A 11 27.50 -10.64 16.77
N GLY A 12 27.81 -10.42 18.07
CA GLY A 12 29.20 -10.31 18.54
C GLY A 12 30.04 -11.55 18.23
N THR A 13 29.45 -12.74 18.33
CA THR A 13 30.14 -14.00 18.01
C THR A 13 30.37 -14.16 16.51
N PHE A 14 29.41 -13.79 15.67
CA PHE A 14 29.57 -13.85 14.21
C PHE A 14 30.60 -12.85 13.69
N GLN A 15 30.67 -11.64 14.25
CA GLN A 15 31.70 -10.66 13.89
C GLN A 15 33.11 -11.18 14.22
N GLN A 16 33.27 -11.86 15.36
CA GLN A 16 34.55 -12.47 15.74
C GLN A 16 34.86 -13.72 14.89
N ALA A 17 33.85 -14.50 14.51
CA ALA A 17 34.01 -15.64 13.63
C ALA A 17 34.47 -15.22 12.22
N SER A 18 33.86 -14.19 11.62
CA SER A 18 34.31 -13.61 10.34
C SER A 18 35.78 -13.16 10.43
N ARG A 19 36.17 -12.44 11.49
CA ARG A 19 37.58 -12.05 11.71
C ARG A 19 38.52 -13.25 11.78
N ILE A 20 38.14 -14.33 12.47
CA ILE A 20 38.95 -15.55 12.58
C ILE A 20 39.05 -16.30 11.24
N ILE A 21 37.98 -16.29 10.44
CA ILE A 21 37.96 -16.88 9.09
C ILE A 21 38.94 -16.15 8.18
N LEU A 22 39.01 -14.82 8.28
CA LEU A 22 39.98 -13.98 7.58
C LEU A 22 41.43 -14.18 8.06
N GLU A 23 41.64 -14.38 9.37
CA GLU A 23 42.98 -14.54 9.96
C GLU A 23 43.65 -15.91 9.67
N ASN A 24 42.87 -16.98 9.45
CA ASN A 24 43.41 -18.34 9.27
C ASN A 24 44.07 -18.58 7.90
N ASP A 25 43.85 -17.71 6.91
CA ASP A 25 44.36 -17.89 5.54
C ASP A 25 45.73 -17.25 5.27
N GLY A 26 46.39 -16.75 6.31
CA GLY A 26 47.79 -16.34 6.23
C GLY A 26 48.00 -15.01 5.51
N GLY A 27 47.96 -13.91 6.27
CA GLY A 27 48.82 -12.73 6.07
C GLY A 27 48.86 -12.00 4.72
N ALA A 28 48.00 -12.31 3.74
CA ALA A 28 47.96 -11.63 2.45
C ALA A 28 46.74 -10.71 2.37
N ALA A 29 47.00 -9.41 2.27
CA ALA A 29 46.03 -8.32 2.26
C ALA A 29 45.19 -8.20 0.96
N SER A 30 44.75 -9.31 0.37
CA SER A 30 43.86 -9.30 -0.80
C SER A 30 43.11 -10.62 -0.96
N LEU A 31 42.11 -10.85 -0.12
CA LEU A 31 41.04 -11.82 -0.40
C LEU A 31 39.90 -11.07 -1.10
N SER A 32 39.37 -11.63 -2.19
CA SER A 32 38.16 -11.11 -2.84
C SER A 32 36.96 -11.34 -1.91
N GLU A 33 36.05 -10.36 -1.84
CA GLU A 33 34.81 -10.44 -1.05
C GLU A 33 34.04 -11.77 -1.28
N ASP A 34 34.11 -12.29 -2.51
CA ASP A 34 33.49 -13.56 -2.91
C ASP A 34 33.96 -14.79 -2.09
N SER A 35 35.22 -14.84 -1.65
CA SER A 35 35.76 -15.99 -0.90
C SER A 35 35.35 -16.00 0.57
N GLU A 36 35.10 -14.82 1.15
CA GLU A 36 34.58 -14.69 2.51
C GLU A 36 33.09 -15.06 2.56
N GLU A 37 32.32 -14.55 1.59
CA GLU A 37 30.89 -14.83 1.46
C GLU A 37 30.62 -16.33 1.28
N GLU A 38 31.42 -17.03 0.46
CA GLU A 38 31.29 -18.47 0.24
C GLU A 38 31.55 -19.28 1.52
N ARG A 39 32.56 -18.90 2.32
CA ARG A 39 32.85 -19.56 3.61
C ARG A 39 31.81 -19.27 4.68
N LEU A 40 31.28 -18.05 4.74
CA LEU A 40 30.18 -17.70 5.64
C LEU A 40 28.90 -18.47 5.25
N LYS A 41 28.65 -18.67 3.96
CA LYS A 41 27.53 -19.48 3.48
C LYS A 41 27.64 -20.93 3.96
N VAL A 42 28.83 -21.52 3.90
CA VAL A 42 29.10 -22.87 4.45
C VAL A 42 28.79 -22.93 5.96
N LEU A 43 29.20 -21.90 6.72
CA LEU A 43 28.87 -21.80 8.14
C LEU A 43 27.34 -21.74 8.38
N PHE A 44 26.61 -20.95 7.57
CA PHE A 44 25.15 -20.88 7.63
C PHE A 44 24.47 -22.21 7.26
N ASP A 45 24.98 -22.93 6.26
CA ASP A 45 24.44 -24.22 5.83
C ASP A 45 24.59 -25.29 6.91
N VAL A 46 25.78 -25.37 7.54
CA VAL A 46 26.02 -26.28 8.67
C VAL A 46 25.12 -25.91 9.86
N LEU A 47 25.00 -24.62 10.20
CA LEU A 47 24.10 -24.16 11.25
C LEU A 47 22.64 -24.52 10.97
N ALA A 48 22.18 -24.33 9.73
CA ALA A 48 20.82 -24.67 9.34
C ALA A 48 20.54 -26.18 9.48
N GLU A 49 21.52 -27.03 9.15
CA GLU A 49 21.40 -28.48 9.29
C GLU A 49 21.39 -28.93 10.75
N VAL A 50 22.27 -28.37 11.59
CA VAL A 50 22.28 -28.64 13.04
C VAL A 50 20.94 -28.23 13.69
N ILE A 51 20.40 -27.08 13.31
CA ILE A 51 19.11 -26.59 13.79
C ILE A 51 17.97 -27.50 13.33
N LYS A 52 17.95 -27.92 12.05
CA LYS A 52 16.95 -28.88 11.54
C LYS A 52 16.96 -30.18 12.33
N ARG A 53 18.14 -30.77 12.58
CA ARG A 53 18.28 -32.00 13.38
C ARG A 53 17.80 -31.81 14.82
N LYS A 54 18.11 -30.67 15.45
CA LYS A 54 17.64 -30.34 16.80
C LYS A 54 16.11 -30.23 16.85
N VAL A 55 15.50 -29.52 15.89
CA VAL A 55 14.04 -29.34 15.80
C VAL A 55 13.32 -30.67 15.49
N GLN A 56 13.93 -31.57 14.72
CA GLN A 56 13.37 -32.90 14.42
C GLN A 56 13.19 -33.78 15.67
N ASN A 57 13.98 -33.56 16.71
CA ASN A 57 13.89 -34.31 17.97
C ASN A 57 12.72 -33.88 18.87
N TYR A 58 12.06 -32.75 18.58
CA TYR A 58 10.88 -32.31 19.33
C TYR A 58 9.59 -32.87 18.71
N SER A 59 8.74 -33.47 19.53
CA SER A 59 7.40 -33.91 19.12
C SER A 59 6.44 -32.72 19.07
N MET A 60 6.24 -32.15 17.88
CA MET A 60 5.26 -31.07 17.66
C MET A 60 3.90 -31.67 17.27
N ASP A 61 3.04 -31.92 18.27
CA ASP A 61 1.67 -32.39 18.06
C ASP A 61 0.73 -31.22 17.73
N LYS A 62 0.48 -31.01 16.42
CA LYS A 62 -0.41 -29.98 15.84
C LYS A 62 0.07 -28.53 16.04
N ALA A 63 -0.56 -27.61 15.28
CA ALA A 63 -0.18 -26.21 15.13
C ALA A 63 0.17 -25.55 16.48
N GLY A 64 1.47 -25.40 16.72
CA GLY A 64 2.04 -24.83 17.93
C GLY A 64 3.35 -24.13 17.59
N THR A 65 3.71 -23.17 18.43
CA THR A 65 4.97 -22.42 18.33
C THR A 65 5.94 -23.00 19.36
N LEU A 66 7.13 -23.39 18.91
CA LEU A 66 8.22 -23.79 19.81
C LEU A 66 9.22 -22.63 19.87
N CYS A 67 9.53 -22.17 21.07
CA CYS A 67 10.59 -21.19 21.29
C CYS A 67 11.69 -21.85 22.13
N ILE A 68 12.90 -21.90 21.58
CA ILE A 68 14.09 -22.39 22.26
C ILE A 68 15.03 -21.20 22.42
N THR A 69 15.31 -20.78 23.65
CA THR A 69 16.26 -19.71 23.94
C THR A 69 17.66 -20.27 24.16
N SER A 70 18.67 -19.41 24.15
CA SER A 70 20.04 -19.80 24.49
C SER A 70 20.14 -20.45 25.88
N ARG A 71 19.29 -20.05 26.83
CA ARG A 71 19.24 -20.66 28.18
C ARG A 71 18.77 -22.11 28.11
N ASP A 72 17.71 -22.37 27.35
CA ASP A 72 17.17 -23.73 27.16
C ASP A 72 18.20 -24.64 26.48
N ILE A 73 18.95 -24.12 25.49
CA ILE A 73 20.04 -24.85 24.82
C ILE A 73 21.18 -25.21 25.80
N ILE A 74 21.44 -24.32 26.77
CA ILE A 74 22.49 -24.52 27.79
C ILE A 74 22.04 -25.50 28.88
N GLU A 75 20.77 -25.44 29.30
CA GLU A 75 20.23 -26.28 30.37
C GLU A 75 20.02 -27.75 29.93
N GLU A 76 19.76 -28.00 28.64
CA GLU A 76 19.47 -29.34 28.11
C GLU A 76 20.71 -30.25 27.87
N GLY A 77 21.95 -29.73 27.88
CA GLY A 77 23.10 -30.45 27.30
C GLY A 77 24.40 -30.42 28.10
N GLN A 78 25.08 -31.58 28.19
CA GLN A 78 26.52 -31.61 28.48
C GLN A 78 27.28 -31.04 27.28
N GLY A 79 28.06 -29.97 27.49
CA GLY A 79 28.95 -29.38 26.47
C GLY A 79 28.53 -28.02 25.91
N SER A 80 27.47 -27.39 26.43
CA SER A 80 27.11 -26.00 26.11
C SER A 80 28.01 -25.00 26.82
N ILE A 81 28.41 -23.93 26.13
CA ILE A 81 29.23 -22.85 26.68
C ILE A 81 28.54 -21.51 26.41
N GLU A 82 28.47 -20.67 27.45
CA GLU A 82 28.10 -19.28 27.31
C GLU A 82 29.36 -18.43 27.06
N LEU A 83 29.35 -17.70 25.94
CA LEU A 83 30.41 -16.76 25.62
C LEU A 83 30.07 -15.41 26.26
N VAL A 84 31.08 -14.82 26.91
CA VAL A 84 30.97 -13.49 27.52
C VAL A 84 31.59 -12.50 26.54
N ASP A 85 30.89 -11.41 26.25
CA ASP A 85 31.43 -10.31 25.45
C ASP A 85 32.06 -9.24 26.37
N PRO A 86 33.33 -8.83 26.12
CA PRO A 86 34.23 -9.29 25.08
C PRO A 86 34.88 -10.66 25.39
N LEU A 87 35.08 -11.48 24.35
CA LEU A 87 35.64 -12.84 24.46
C LEU A 87 37.04 -12.87 25.09
N THR A 88 37.24 -13.76 26.07
CA THR A 88 38.55 -14.08 26.63
C THR A 88 39.47 -14.79 25.62
N ALA A 89 40.79 -14.76 25.85
CA ALA A 89 41.77 -15.42 24.98
C ALA A 89 41.50 -16.93 24.81
N ALA A 90 41.05 -17.59 25.88
CA ALA A 90 40.65 -19.00 25.85
C ALA A 90 39.38 -19.22 25.00
N GLN A 91 38.38 -18.36 25.13
CA GLN A 91 37.16 -18.41 24.32
C GLN A 91 37.43 -18.15 22.83
N LYS A 92 38.36 -17.25 22.49
CA LYS A 92 38.81 -17.04 21.10
C LYS A 92 39.49 -18.28 20.52
N GLN A 93 40.35 -18.95 21.29
CA GLN A 93 40.98 -20.20 20.86
C GLN A 93 39.98 -21.34 20.68
N LEU A 94 38.94 -21.39 21.52
CA LEU A 94 37.83 -22.32 21.41
C LEU A 94 37.01 -22.06 20.14
N LEU A 95 36.62 -20.80 19.89
CA LEU A 95 35.90 -20.40 18.68
C LEU A 95 36.70 -20.74 17.42
N LYS A 96 38.01 -20.48 17.41
CA LYS A 96 38.91 -20.84 16.31
C LYS A 96 38.99 -22.35 16.06
N SER A 97 38.96 -23.15 17.13
CA SER A 97 38.95 -24.62 17.02
C SER A 97 37.60 -25.13 16.50
N LEU A 98 36.49 -24.52 16.94
CA LEU A 98 35.15 -24.85 16.45
C LEU A 98 34.96 -24.54 14.98
N ILE A 99 35.42 -23.37 14.52
CA ILE A 99 35.33 -22.97 13.11
C ILE A 99 36.08 -23.97 12.23
N LYS A 100 37.28 -24.41 12.63
CA LYS A 100 38.03 -25.46 11.92
C LYS A 100 37.28 -26.78 11.84
N ILE A 101 36.63 -27.18 12.94
CA ILE A 101 35.80 -28.38 13.00
C ILE A 101 34.58 -28.24 12.08
N ILE A 102 33.93 -27.07 12.03
CA ILE A 102 32.77 -26.81 11.16
C ILE A 102 33.17 -26.92 9.67
N PHE A 103 34.28 -26.33 9.26
CA PHE A 103 34.74 -26.44 7.86
C PHE A 103 35.19 -27.86 7.51
N HIS A 104 35.88 -28.55 8.41
CA HIS A 104 36.19 -29.96 8.22
C HIS A 104 34.91 -30.82 8.10
N HIS A 105 33.86 -30.52 8.85
CA HIS A 105 32.56 -31.19 8.71
C HIS A 105 31.86 -30.85 7.38
N ALA A 106 32.01 -29.62 6.89
CA ALA A 106 31.44 -29.20 5.62
C ALA A 106 31.99 -29.99 4.43
N ASP A 107 33.29 -30.28 4.42
CA ASP A 107 33.95 -31.07 3.37
C ASP A 107 33.45 -32.54 3.33
N HIS A 108 32.88 -33.03 4.43
CA HIS A 108 32.37 -34.40 4.59
C HIS A 108 30.83 -34.50 4.62
N LEU A 109 30.09 -33.44 4.26
CA LEU A 109 28.61 -33.38 4.32
C LEU A 109 27.86 -34.47 3.52
N HIS A 110 28.56 -35.28 2.72
CA HIS A 110 28.00 -36.41 1.99
C HIS A 110 28.11 -37.77 2.72
N GLU A 111 28.83 -37.87 3.84
CA GLU A 111 28.94 -39.09 4.64
C GLU A 111 28.11 -38.97 5.94
N SER A 112 27.12 -39.84 6.07
CA SER A 112 26.00 -39.74 7.02
C SER A 112 26.32 -40.08 8.48
N GLU A 113 27.56 -40.11 8.90
CA GLU A 113 27.95 -40.43 10.27
C GLU A 113 29.14 -39.57 10.66
N TYR A 114 28.93 -38.67 11.61
CA TYR A 114 29.90 -38.05 12.54
C TYR A 114 29.44 -36.63 12.85
N THR A 115 28.48 -36.47 13.77
CA THR A 115 28.45 -35.28 14.64
C THR A 115 28.05 -35.76 16.03
N ASN A 116 28.97 -35.66 16.97
CA ASN A 116 28.72 -36.04 18.36
C ASN A 116 27.68 -35.06 18.92
N ILE A 117 26.62 -35.53 19.59
CA ILE A 117 25.49 -34.70 20.07
C ILE A 117 26.00 -33.48 20.88
N GLY A 118 27.11 -33.63 21.60
CA GLY A 118 27.77 -32.54 22.33
C GLY A 118 28.34 -31.42 21.46
N GLN A 119 28.82 -31.69 20.24
CA GLN A 119 29.33 -30.67 19.31
C GLN A 119 28.19 -29.82 18.73
N ASN A 120 27.02 -30.43 18.48
CA ASN A 120 25.84 -29.72 17.97
C ASN A 120 25.30 -28.72 19.00
N ASN A 121 25.19 -29.13 20.27
CA ASN A 121 24.76 -28.23 21.34
C ASN A 121 25.76 -27.08 21.56
N LEU A 122 27.06 -27.34 21.42
CA LEU A 122 28.10 -26.31 21.51
C LEU A 122 28.01 -25.29 20.36
N ILE A 123 27.82 -25.74 19.12
CA ILE A 123 27.62 -24.85 17.96
C ILE A 123 26.38 -23.96 18.17
N LEU A 124 25.27 -24.56 18.61
CA LEU A 124 24.04 -23.81 18.89
C LEU A 124 24.22 -22.81 20.03
N SER A 125 24.86 -23.18 21.14
CA SER A 125 25.05 -22.27 22.29
C SER A 125 25.95 -21.07 21.95
N VAL A 126 26.91 -21.27 21.04
CA VAL A 126 27.86 -20.25 20.60
C VAL A 126 27.22 -19.27 19.62
N PHE A 127 26.50 -19.75 18.61
CA PHE A 127 26.04 -18.90 17.50
C PHE A 127 24.58 -18.44 17.61
N VAL A 128 23.74 -19.19 18.34
CA VAL A 128 22.28 -18.97 18.36
C VAL A 128 21.84 -18.35 19.69
N LYS A 129 21.06 -17.28 19.60
CA LYS A 129 20.44 -16.61 20.74
C LYS A 129 19.02 -17.13 20.99
N LYS A 130 18.25 -17.34 19.93
CA LYS A 130 16.86 -17.78 20.01
C LYS A 130 16.47 -18.53 18.73
N ILE A 131 15.70 -19.61 18.87
CA ILE A 131 15.08 -20.34 17.77
C ILE A 131 13.58 -20.30 17.99
N THR A 132 12.84 -19.81 17.01
CA THR A 132 11.37 -19.84 17.00
C THR A 132 10.94 -20.74 15.86
N VAL A 133 10.10 -21.73 16.13
CA VAL A 133 9.56 -22.66 15.14
C VAL A 133 8.06 -22.50 15.08
N GLU A 134 7.55 -22.18 13.90
CA GLU A 134 6.12 -22.13 13.60
C GLU A 134 5.74 -23.26 12.65
N VAL A 135 4.71 -24.03 13.02
CA VAL A 135 4.22 -25.14 12.21
C VAL A 135 2.97 -24.71 11.45
N PHE A 136 3.10 -24.65 10.11
CA PHE A 136 1.97 -24.40 9.24
C PHE A 136 1.38 -25.72 8.71
N PRO A 137 0.05 -25.89 8.73
CA PRO A 137 -0.59 -27.01 8.06
C PRO A 137 -0.37 -26.90 6.55
N ASP A 138 0.35 -27.86 5.96
CA ASP A 138 0.50 -27.99 4.50
C ASP A 138 -0.81 -28.54 3.92
N ASN A 139 -1.76 -27.64 3.72
CA ASN A 139 -2.99 -27.93 3.00
C ASN A 139 -3.00 -27.31 1.60
N LEU A 140 -1.99 -26.51 1.26
CA LEU A 140 -1.93 -25.74 0.03
C LEU A 140 -0.83 -26.30 -0.88
N PRO A 141 -1.11 -26.47 -2.18
CA PRO A 141 -0.16 -27.08 -3.10
C PRO A 141 1.05 -26.18 -3.30
N THR A 142 2.23 -26.78 -3.16
CA THR A 142 3.53 -26.15 -3.39
C THR A 142 4.07 -26.46 -4.78
N THR A 143 3.45 -27.40 -5.50
CA THR A 143 3.80 -27.77 -6.87
C THR A 143 2.94 -27.01 -7.88
N PRO A 144 3.49 -26.71 -9.08
CA PRO A 144 2.77 -26.06 -10.16
C PRO A 144 1.76 -26.99 -10.86
N ASP A 145 1.53 -28.20 -10.34
CA ASP A 145 0.65 -29.18 -10.97
C ASP A 145 -0.78 -28.64 -11.09
N PRO A 146 -1.50 -28.99 -12.18
CA PRO A 146 -2.89 -28.59 -12.36
C PRO A 146 -3.76 -29.07 -11.20
N TRP A 147 -4.61 -28.20 -10.66
CA TRP A 147 -5.55 -28.53 -9.56
C TRP A 147 -6.71 -29.44 -9.98
N TYR A 148 -6.70 -29.93 -11.22
CA TYR A 148 -7.72 -30.79 -11.80
C TYR A 148 -7.07 -31.97 -12.52
N SER A 149 -7.69 -33.15 -12.43
CA SER A 149 -7.24 -34.36 -13.13
C SER A 149 -8.32 -34.84 -14.11
N GLY A 150 -7.95 -35.05 -15.37
CA GLY A 150 -8.77 -35.74 -16.37
C GLY A 150 -9.98 -35.00 -16.97
N THR A 151 -10.45 -33.88 -16.39
CA THR A 151 -11.58 -33.08 -16.91
C THR A 151 -11.13 -31.71 -17.46
N ASN A 152 -11.88 -31.13 -18.41
CA ASN A 152 -11.61 -29.76 -18.90
C ASN A 152 -11.77 -28.73 -17.76
N LEU A 153 -10.88 -27.73 -17.70
CA LEU A 153 -10.87 -26.65 -16.70
C LEU A 153 -12.24 -26.00 -16.52
N LEU A 154 -12.96 -25.73 -17.63
CA LEU A 154 -14.29 -25.12 -17.58
C LEU A 154 -15.28 -25.96 -16.77
N THR A 155 -15.27 -27.28 -16.97
CA THR A 155 -16.11 -28.23 -16.24
C THR A 155 -15.73 -28.29 -14.77
N ALA A 156 -14.43 -28.25 -14.46
CA ALA A 156 -13.93 -28.23 -13.09
C ALA A 156 -14.40 -26.98 -12.33
N VAL A 157 -14.27 -25.79 -12.95
CA VAL A 157 -14.73 -24.52 -12.36
C VAL A 157 -16.24 -24.50 -12.18
N HIS A 158 -17.01 -24.94 -13.18
CA HIS A 158 -18.46 -25.05 -13.07
C HIS A 158 -18.87 -25.97 -11.92
N THR A 159 -18.20 -27.12 -11.78
CA THR A 159 -18.45 -28.07 -10.69
C THR A 159 -18.15 -27.46 -9.32
N ILE A 160 -17.08 -26.67 -9.18
CA ILE A 160 -16.79 -25.96 -7.94
C ILE A 160 -17.93 -25.01 -7.60
N LEU A 161 -18.39 -24.20 -8.54
CA LEU A 161 -19.36 -23.14 -8.29
C LEU A 161 -20.79 -23.63 -8.07
N GLU A 162 -21.20 -24.74 -8.71
CA GLU A 162 -22.55 -25.32 -8.60
C GLU A 162 -22.67 -26.43 -7.53
N ALA A 163 -21.57 -26.94 -6.98
CA ALA A 163 -21.66 -28.03 -6.00
C ALA A 163 -22.32 -27.61 -4.67
N ASP A 164 -23.49 -28.16 -4.38
CA ASP A 164 -24.14 -28.14 -3.08
C ASP A 164 -23.29 -28.90 -2.04
N SER A 165 -22.52 -28.16 -1.23
CA SER A 165 -21.79 -28.65 -0.04
C SER A 165 -20.95 -29.94 -0.20
N ASN A 166 -19.63 -29.81 -0.06
CA ASN A 166 -18.65 -30.89 0.15
C ASN A 166 -18.09 -31.63 -1.07
N LEU A 167 -17.93 -30.96 -2.21
CA LEU A 167 -16.80 -31.32 -3.07
C LEU A 167 -15.53 -30.81 -2.39
N THR A 168 -14.88 -31.74 -1.69
CA THR A 168 -13.47 -31.63 -1.36
C THR A 168 -12.77 -31.34 -2.68
N VAL A 169 -12.35 -30.07 -2.86
CA VAL A 169 -11.24 -29.74 -3.75
C VAL A 169 -10.23 -30.86 -3.55
N PRO A 170 -9.70 -31.50 -4.62
CA PRO A 170 -8.68 -32.51 -4.43
C PRO A 170 -7.67 -31.87 -3.49
N LYS A 171 -7.62 -32.37 -2.24
CA LYS A 171 -6.47 -32.10 -1.40
C LYS A 171 -5.40 -32.79 -2.20
N ILE A 172 -4.72 -32.03 -3.07
CA ILE A 172 -3.51 -32.45 -3.75
C ILE A 172 -2.75 -33.16 -2.65
N GLN A 173 -2.52 -34.45 -2.86
CA GLN A 173 -2.00 -35.34 -1.84
C GLN A 173 -0.80 -34.62 -1.25
N ALA A 174 -1.00 -34.00 -0.08
CA ALA A 174 0.05 -33.24 0.56
C ALA A 174 1.08 -34.32 0.81
N THR A 175 2.18 -34.29 0.05
CA THR A 175 3.25 -35.24 0.25
C THR A 175 3.55 -35.15 1.73
N LYS A 176 3.49 -36.27 2.45
CA LYS A 176 3.72 -36.34 3.91
C LYS A 176 5.18 -36.00 4.27
N THR A 177 5.87 -35.23 3.46
CA THR A 177 7.19 -34.71 3.69
C THR A 177 7.08 -33.51 4.62
N LYS A 178 7.80 -33.56 5.74
CA LYS A 178 8.02 -32.38 6.58
C LYS A 178 9.08 -31.54 5.86
N SER A 179 8.75 -30.31 5.48
CA SER A 179 9.73 -29.35 5.00
C SER A 179 10.14 -28.42 6.14
N TYR A 180 11.44 -28.07 6.18
CA TYR A 180 12.02 -27.17 7.18
C TYR A 180 12.67 -26.00 6.46
N THR A 181 12.18 -24.79 6.70
CA THR A 181 12.75 -23.55 6.13
C THR A 181 13.40 -22.76 7.25
N VAL A 182 14.72 -22.61 7.22
CA VAL A 182 15.47 -21.86 8.24
C VAL A 182 15.74 -20.44 7.72
N LYS A 183 15.46 -19.43 8.55
CA LYS A 183 15.74 -18.02 8.31
C LYS A 183 16.55 -17.45 9.47
N PHE A 184 17.70 -16.88 9.16
CA PHE A 184 18.57 -16.24 10.13
C PHE A 184 18.27 -14.75 10.20
N TYR A 185 18.27 -14.18 11.40
CA TYR A 185 18.13 -12.74 11.62
C TYR A 185 18.96 -12.30 12.83
N SER A 186 19.20 -10.99 12.92
CA SER A 186 19.77 -10.33 14.09
C SER A 186 18.96 -9.09 14.40
N CYS A 187 18.57 -8.93 15.66
CA CYS A 187 17.99 -7.67 16.11
C CYS A 187 19.10 -6.61 16.14
N LEU A 188 18.80 -5.42 15.61
CA LEU A 188 19.62 -4.24 15.90
C LEU A 188 19.40 -3.91 17.37
N GLU A 189 20.45 -3.94 18.18
CA GLU A 189 20.36 -3.35 19.52
C GLU A 189 20.03 -1.87 19.32
N GLU A 190 19.04 -1.35 20.04
CA GLU A 190 18.82 0.10 20.09
C GLU A 190 20.18 0.71 20.38
N PHE A 191 20.60 1.68 19.56
CA PHE A 191 21.72 2.52 19.96
C PHE A 191 21.34 3.04 21.34
N ASP A 192 21.96 2.48 22.39
CA ASP A 192 22.04 3.16 23.66
C ASP A 192 22.61 4.51 23.26
N THR A 193 21.75 5.53 23.30
CA THR A 193 22.20 6.91 23.40
C THR A 193 22.91 7.00 24.75
N MET A 194 24.11 6.43 24.84
CA MET A 194 25.14 6.86 25.74
C MET A 194 25.40 8.31 25.37
N SER A 195 24.62 9.15 26.05
CA SER A 195 24.93 10.52 26.41
C SER A 195 25.62 11.33 25.31
N ALA A 196 24.80 11.91 24.42
CA ALA A 196 25.10 13.24 23.89
C ALA A 196 25.47 14.24 25.02
N ARG A 197 25.10 13.96 26.27
CA ARG A 197 25.54 14.67 27.49
C ARG A 197 27.02 14.50 27.85
N ASP A 198 27.72 13.42 27.48
CA ASP A 198 29.14 13.24 27.85
C ASP A 198 30.09 13.89 26.84
N LEU A 199 29.61 14.20 25.62
CA LEU A 199 30.31 15.07 24.67
C LEU A 199 30.15 16.57 24.99
N LEU A 200 29.09 16.95 25.71
CA LEU A 200 28.90 18.33 26.19
C LEU A 200 29.73 18.66 27.43
N GLY A 201 30.14 17.66 28.23
CA GLY A 201 30.95 17.87 29.44
C GLY A 201 32.44 18.15 29.19
N THR A 202 32.93 18.01 27.95
CA THR A 202 34.34 18.28 27.59
C THR A 202 34.55 19.60 26.85
N PHE A 203 33.48 20.30 26.46
CA PHE A 203 33.56 21.62 25.86
C PHE A 203 33.46 22.78 26.88
N ASP A 204 33.05 22.50 28.12
CA ASP A 204 32.92 23.51 29.19
C ASP A 204 34.24 23.88 29.91
N SER A 205 35.40 23.42 29.41
CA SER A 205 36.71 23.71 30.02
C SER A 205 37.74 24.36 29.09
N ILE A 206 37.31 25.04 28.03
CA ILE A 206 38.20 25.95 27.28
C ILE A 206 37.69 27.37 27.43
N ASP A 207 38.17 28.00 28.50
CA ASP A 207 38.09 29.43 28.76
C ASP A 207 39.13 30.15 27.89
N LEU A 208 38.68 30.78 26.81
CA LEU A 208 39.40 31.88 26.15
C LEU A 208 38.36 32.92 25.72
N GLY A 209 38.38 34.03 26.45
CA GLY A 209 37.35 35.04 26.43
C GLY A 209 37.38 36.02 25.25
N LYS A 210 36.26 36.74 25.22
CA LYS A 210 36.03 38.10 24.71
C LYS A 210 36.20 38.31 23.21
N GLU A 211 35.07 38.60 22.56
CA GLU A 211 34.74 39.84 21.83
C GLU A 211 33.39 39.58 21.11
N GLU A 212 32.29 40.12 21.63
CA GLU A 212 31.59 41.34 21.16
C GLU A 212 30.87 41.18 19.80
N GLU A 213 29.54 41.35 19.87
CA GLU A 213 28.59 41.76 18.81
C GLU A 213 28.50 40.81 17.59
N ASP A 214 27.35 40.30 17.16
CA ASP A 214 26.14 41.03 16.79
C ASP A 214 25.03 40.04 16.35
N ASN A 215 23.82 40.56 16.17
CA ASN A 215 22.56 39.87 15.86
C ASN A 215 22.59 38.85 14.69
N ASN A 216 22.04 37.65 14.91
CA ASN A 216 21.12 36.91 14.00
C ASN A 216 20.77 35.54 14.60
N PHE A 217 19.55 35.39 15.12
CA PHE A 217 18.93 34.09 15.45
C PHE A 217 17.58 33.97 14.72
N GLU A 218 17.67 33.98 13.39
CA GLU A 218 16.77 33.25 12.50
C GLU A 218 17.70 32.33 11.69
N ASP A 219 17.48 31.01 11.77
CA ASP A 219 18.05 29.93 10.94
C ASP A 219 18.60 28.78 11.79
N GLU A 220 17.71 27.96 12.37
CA GLU A 220 18.04 26.55 12.68
C GLU A 220 16.79 25.67 12.89
N ALA A 221 15.71 26.01 12.16
CA ALA A 221 14.60 25.09 11.87
C ALA A 221 14.57 24.69 10.37
N GLN A 222 15.73 24.80 9.70
CA GLN A 222 15.96 24.38 8.32
C GLN A 222 16.99 23.24 8.30
N THR A 223 16.61 22.04 8.72
CA THR A 223 17.38 20.83 8.38
C THR A 223 16.52 19.58 8.49
N PHE A 224 15.50 19.49 7.64
CA PHE A 224 14.89 18.21 7.23
C PHE A 224 14.43 18.24 5.76
N CYS A 225 15.14 19.02 4.94
CA CYS A 225 14.89 19.18 3.51
C CYS A 225 16.20 19.13 2.70
N GLU A 226 17.05 18.14 2.92
CA GLU A 226 18.16 17.79 2.00
C GLU A 226 18.25 16.26 2.09
N GLU A 227 17.83 15.46 1.10
CA GLU A 227 18.40 15.36 -0.23
C GLU A 227 17.30 15.10 -1.30
N MET A 228 17.05 16.09 -2.16
CA MET A 228 16.56 15.84 -3.52
C MET A 228 17.61 16.39 -4.49
N PRO A 229 17.94 15.67 -5.58
CA PRO A 229 19.01 16.07 -6.47
C PRO A 229 18.69 17.42 -7.12
N ALA A 230 19.60 18.37 -6.90
CA ALA A 230 19.58 19.72 -7.45
C ALA A 230 19.74 19.71 -8.97
N THR A 231 18.65 19.44 -9.71
CA THR A 231 18.55 19.74 -11.14
C THR A 231 17.14 20.16 -11.47
N THR A 232 16.82 21.45 -11.25
CA THR A 232 16.04 22.33 -12.16
C THR A 232 15.53 23.56 -11.41
N LYS A 233 15.80 24.75 -11.94
CA LYS A 233 15.14 26.00 -11.54
C LYS A 233 13.66 25.95 -11.97
N TYR A 234 12.81 25.26 -11.21
CA TYR A 234 11.37 25.41 -11.29
C TYR A 234 10.90 26.24 -10.10
N THR A 235 10.12 27.28 -10.38
CA THR A 235 9.48 28.12 -9.36
C THR A 235 8.77 27.23 -8.34
N PRO A 236 8.96 27.43 -7.03
CA PRO A 236 8.30 26.61 -6.02
C PRO A 236 6.78 26.70 -6.21
N PHE A 237 6.13 25.54 -6.18
CA PHE A 237 4.68 25.40 -6.17
C PHE A 237 4.15 25.99 -4.85
N VAL A 238 3.88 27.30 -4.83
CA VAL A 238 3.33 27.96 -3.63
C VAL A 238 1.82 27.71 -3.61
N ILE A 239 1.41 26.82 -2.73
CA ILE A 239 0.00 26.56 -2.44
C ILE A 239 -0.40 27.51 -1.30
N PRO A 240 -1.32 28.45 -1.50
CA PRO A 240 -1.76 29.36 -0.45
C PRO A 240 -2.80 28.67 0.47
N LEU A 241 -2.47 27.48 0.97
CA LEU A 241 -3.27 26.74 1.94
C LEU A 241 -2.58 26.83 3.31
N SER A 242 -3.35 27.21 4.32
CA SER A 242 -2.87 27.23 5.70
C SER A 242 -2.51 25.82 6.20
N GLN A 243 -1.63 25.74 7.19
CA GLN A 243 -1.31 24.47 7.87
C GLN A 243 -2.56 23.81 8.45
N GLU A 244 -3.53 24.62 8.94
CA GLU A 244 -4.82 24.13 9.42
C GLU A 244 -5.58 23.39 8.32
N SER A 245 -5.68 23.98 7.11
CA SER A 245 -6.34 23.36 5.96
C SER A 245 -5.63 22.09 5.47
N LEU A 246 -4.30 22.08 5.47
CA LEU A 246 -3.52 20.90 5.05
C LEU A 246 -3.68 19.69 5.98
N ASN A 247 -4.10 19.89 7.23
CA ASN A 247 -4.37 18.79 8.16
C ASN A 247 -5.56 17.91 7.75
N PHE A 248 -6.46 18.41 6.91
CA PHE A 248 -7.68 17.70 6.50
C PHE A 248 -7.97 17.78 4.99
N ALA A 249 -7.19 18.55 4.23
CA ALA A 249 -7.26 18.62 2.77
C ALA A 249 -5.97 18.07 2.15
N LYS A 250 -6.13 17.20 1.16
CA LYS A 250 -5.05 16.70 0.31
C LYS A 250 -5.00 17.51 -0.97
N VAL A 251 -3.85 18.14 -1.24
CA VAL A 251 -3.63 18.88 -2.49
C VAL A 251 -2.87 18.02 -3.48
N THR A 252 -3.27 18.01 -4.74
CA THR A 252 -2.60 17.24 -5.80
C THR A 252 -2.54 18.07 -7.08
N PRO A 253 -1.34 18.41 -7.59
CA PRO A 253 -1.21 19.05 -8.89
C PRO A 253 -1.56 18.05 -10.01
N LEU A 254 -2.12 18.56 -11.11
CA LEU A 254 -2.52 17.79 -12.27
C LEU A 254 -1.75 18.21 -13.53
N PRO A 255 -1.47 17.28 -14.46
CA PRO A 255 -1.75 15.83 -14.39
C PRO A 255 -0.88 15.12 -13.33
N SER A 256 -1.43 14.13 -12.64
CA SER A 256 -0.72 13.37 -11.59
C SER A 256 -0.61 11.90 -11.97
N LYS A 257 0.57 11.32 -11.76
CA LYS A 257 0.81 9.87 -11.89
C LYS A 257 -0.09 9.04 -10.97
N HIS A 258 -0.55 9.59 -9.85
CA HIS A 258 -1.49 8.90 -8.95
C HIS A 258 -2.90 8.75 -9.52
N PHE A 259 -3.28 9.60 -10.48
CA PHE A 259 -4.60 9.56 -11.11
C PHE A 259 -4.58 8.98 -12.54
N GLU A 260 -3.40 8.62 -13.02
CA GLU A 260 -3.21 7.92 -14.28
C GLU A 260 -3.98 6.58 -14.27
N ASP A 261 -4.56 6.22 -15.41
CA ASP A 261 -5.39 5.03 -15.64
C ASP A 261 -6.66 4.87 -14.78
N LEU A 262 -6.95 5.79 -13.84
CA LEU A 262 -8.16 5.70 -13.00
C LEU A 262 -9.43 5.74 -13.86
N TRP A 263 -9.45 6.60 -14.88
CA TRP A 263 -10.62 6.81 -15.74
C TRP A 263 -10.92 5.62 -16.66
N GLU A 264 -9.86 5.01 -17.19
CA GLU A 264 -9.88 3.86 -18.09
C GLU A 264 -10.37 2.60 -17.37
N ASN A 265 -9.88 2.39 -16.14
CA ASN A 265 -10.18 1.21 -15.33
C ASN A 265 -11.57 1.24 -14.68
N LEU A 266 -12.27 2.38 -14.74
CA LEU A 266 -13.64 2.50 -14.24
C LEU A 266 -14.63 2.11 -15.35
N HIS A 267 -15.41 1.07 -15.11
CA HIS A 267 -16.40 0.55 -16.05
C HIS A 267 -17.81 0.76 -15.49
N PHE A 268 -18.62 1.54 -16.21
CA PHE A 268 -20.04 1.78 -15.93
C PHE A 268 -20.83 1.44 -17.19
N GLU A 269 -22.07 0.98 -17.02
CA GLU A 269 -22.98 0.65 -18.12
C GLU A 269 -23.54 1.90 -18.77
N ASP A 270 -23.91 2.88 -17.94
CA ASP A 270 -24.37 4.18 -18.40
C ASP A 270 -23.21 5.06 -18.88
N ASP A 271 -23.54 5.98 -19.79
CA ASP A 271 -22.67 7.06 -20.26
C ASP A 271 -22.36 8.12 -19.18
N ILE A 272 -22.35 7.76 -17.89
CA ILE A 272 -22.09 8.66 -16.76
C ILE A 272 -20.74 9.36 -16.96
N LYS A 273 -19.71 8.64 -17.40
CA LYS A 273 -18.38 9.22 -17.67
C LYS A 273 -18.47 10.33 -18.72
N GLN A 274 -19.14 10.07 -19.83
CA GLN A 274 -19.28 11.00 -20.94
C GLN A 274 -20.17 12.19 -20.56
N LYS A 275 -21.30 11.95 -19.88
CA LYS A 275 -22.23 12.98 -19.40
C LYS A 275 -21.55 13.91 -18.40
N MET A 276 -20.86 13.34 -17.40
CA MET A 276 -20.18 14.10 -16.36
C MET A 276 -18.99 14.88 -16.91
N TYR A 277 -18.22 14.29 -17.84
CA TYR A 277 -17.17 14.98 -18.58
C TYR A 277 -17.71 16.13 -19.43
N GLY A 278 -18.76 15.87 -20.22
CA GLY A 278 -19.38 16.88 -21.08
C GLY A 278 -19.93 18.05 -20.27
N TYR A 279 -20.62 17.77 -19.16
CA TYR A 279 -21.09 18.81 -18.26
C TYR A 279 -19.93 19.66 -17.70
N ALA A 280 -18.90 19.02 -17.17
CA ALA A 280 -17.77 19.72 -16.56
C ALA A 280 -17.01 20.57 -17.59
N THR A 281 -16.79 20.06 -18.81
CA THR A 281 -16.17 20.83 -19.90
C THR A 281 -17.01 22.04 -20.27
N VAL A 282 -18.32 21.85 -20.52
CA VAL A 282 -19.22 22.95 -20.89
C VAL A 282 -19.31 23.98 -19.76
N SER A 283 -19.40 23.55 -18.50
CA SER A 283 -19.45 24.44 -17.33
C SER A 283 -18.19 25.31 -17.20
N LEU A 284 -17.01 24.76 -17.52
CA LEU A 284 -15.74 25.49 -17.52
C LEU A 284 -15.59 26.41 -18.76
N GLU A 285 -16.10 26.00 -19.93
CA GLU A 285 -15.97 26.77 -21.18
C GLU A 285 -17.01 27.89 -21.32
N LEU A 286 -18.24 27.70 -20.83
CA LEU A 286 -19.36 28.64 -21.01
C LEU A 286 -19.04 30.06 -20.55
N LYS A 287 -18.24 30.22 -19.48
CA LYS A 287 -17.88 31.55 -18.97
C LYS A 287 -16.74 32.22 -19.74
N ASN A 288 -15.87 31.46 -20.42
CA ASN A 288 -14.88 32.04 -21.34
C ASN A 288 -15.57 32.74 -22.52
N PHE A 289 -16.66 32.15 -23.02
CA PHE A 289 -17.49 32.80 -24.05
C PHE A 289 -18.21 34.05 -23.52
N SER A 290 -18.55 34.11 -22.23
CA SER A 290 -19.15 35.31 -21.64
C SER A 290 -18.16 36.49 -21.58
N GLU A 291 -16.86 36.24 -21.47
CA GLU A 291 -15.82 37.28 -21.48
C GLU A 291 -15.56 37.83 -22.90
N ASP A 292 -15.52 36.97 -23.93
CA ASP A 292 -15.32 37.37 -25.33
C ASP A 292 -16.50 38.19 -25.89
N VAL A 293 -17.72 37.99 -25.36
CA VAL A 293 -18.96 38.66 -25.81
C VAL A 293 -19.18 40.03 -25.13
N GLY A 294 -18.21 40.52 -24.34
CA GLY A 294 -18.21 41.77 -23.56
C GLY A 294 -18.49 43.10 -24.31
N ASN A 295 -19.00 43.07 -25.54
CA ASN A 295 -19.48 44.23 -26.31
C ASN A 295 -20.95 44.12 -26.77
N SER A 296 -21.72 43.13 -26.33
CA SER A 296 -23.16 43.02 -26.66
C SER A 296 -24.01 42.69 -25.44
N ASN A 297 -25.16 43.38 -25.32
CA ASN A 297 -26.07 43.52 -24.18
C ASN A 297 -26.75 42.22 -23.63
N GLY A 298 -26.05 41.11 -23.51
CA GLY A 298 -26.55 39.88 -22.90
C GLY A 298 -25.58 39.36 -21.84
N ASN A 299 -25.89 39.58 -20.57
CA ASN A 299 -25.09 39.03 -19.47
C ASN A 299 -25.48 37.55 -19.30
N LEU A 300 -24.63 36.62 -19.74
CA LEU A 300 -24.92 35.17 -19.78
C LEU A 300 -25.29 34.64 -18.38
N ASP A 301 -24.70 35.23 -17.33
CA ASP A 301 -24.96 34.92 -15.92
C ASP A 301 -26.41 35.22 -15.48
N GLN A 302 -27.17 36.05 -16.22
CA GLN A 302 -28.59 36.30 -15.96
C GLN A 302 -29.51 35.27 -16.63
N ILE A 303 -28.99 34.51 -17.61
CA ILE A 303 -29.77 33.57 -18.43
C ILE A 303 -29.52 32.12 -17.96
N LEU A 304 -28.29 31.82 -17.53
CA LEU A 304 -27.87 30.48 -17.12
C LEU A 304 -27.26 30.51 -15.71
N VAL A 305 -27.90 29.80 -14.78
CA VAL A 305 -27.33 29.55 -13.46
C VAL A 305 -26.37 28.35 -13.57
N ASN A 306 -25.09 28.58 -13.31
CA ASN A 306 -24.05 27.54 -13.27
C ASN A 306 -23.37 27.57 -11.89
N ASN A 307 -23.73 26.64 -11.02
CA ASN A 307 -23.23 26.57 -9.65
C ASN A 307 -21.87 25.85 -9.55
N LYS A 308 -21.44 25.19 -10.62
CA LYS A 308 -20.20 24.42 -10.77
C LYS A 308 -20.09 23.29 -9.74
N LEU A 309 -21.22 22.72 -9.34
CA LEU A 309 -21.30 21.65 -8.35
C LEU A 309 -21.92 20.41 -8.97
N LEU A 310 -21.15 19.32 -9.00
CA LEU A 310 -21.65 18.00 -9.39
C LEU A 310 -21.66 17.08 -8.18
N ILE A 311 -22.78 16.37 -7.99
CA ILE A 311 -22.94 15.35 -6.95
C ILE A 311 -22.87 13.97 -7.60
N VAL A 312 -22.05 13.09 -7.05
CA VAL A 312 -21.99 11.67 -7.42
C VAL A 312 -22.43 10.85 -6.21
N HIS A 313 -23.52 10.09 -6.34
CA HIS A 313 -24.08 9.33 -5.23
C HIS A 313 -24.26 7.85 -5.54
N GLY A 314 -24.29 7.01 -4.51
CA GLY A 314 -24.51 5.56 -4.65
C GLY A 314 -23.86 4.74 -3.54
N PRO A 315 -23.98 3.40 -3.54
CA PRO A 315 -23.46 2.55 -2.49
C PRO A 315 -21.94 2.71 -2.24
N PRO A 316 -21.44 2.40 -1.03
CA PRO A 316 -20.01 2.44 -0.75
C PRO A 316 -19.24 1.43 -1.62
N GLY A 317 -18.04 1.81 -2.07
CA GLY A 317 -17.19 0.92 -2.86
C GLY A 317 -17.53 0.82 -4.36
N THR A 318 -18.42 1.66 -4.89
CA THR A 318 -18.74 1.74 -6.34
C THR A 318 -17.80 2.64 -7.15
N GLY A 319 -16.81 3.27 -6.52
CA GLY A 319 -15.78 4.06 -7.21
C GLY A 319 -16.08 5.55 -7.39
N LYS A 320 -17.02 6.12 -6.63
CA LYS A 320 -17.41 7.55 -6.69
C LYS A 320 -16.22 8.50 -6.61
N THR A 321 -15.41 8.42 -5.54
CA THR A 321 -14.23 9.29 -5.36
C THR A 321 -13.18 9.07 -6.46
N THR A 322 -13.02 7.82 -6.90
CA THR A 322 -12.12 7.46 -8.01
C THR A 322 -12.59 8.08 -9.33
N LEU A 323 -13.90 8.12 -9.58
CA LEU A 323 -14.48 8.78 -10.76
C LEU A 323 -14.20 10.29 -10.73
N CYS A 324 -14.40 10.95 -9.58
CA CYS A 324 -14.11 12.38 -9.43
C CYS A 324 -12.64 12.70 -9.70
N ARG A 325 -11.71 11.94 -9.11
CA ARG A 325 -10.26 12.08 -9.36
C ARG A 325 -9.90 11.87 -10.83
N GLY A 326 -10.45 10.81 -11.45
CA GLY A 326 -10.27 10.52 -12.87
C GLY A 326 -10.83 11.63 -13.77
N LEU A 327 -11.97 12.22 -13.42
CA LEU A 327 -12.57 13.35 -14.14
C LEU A 327 -11.66 14.57 -14.07
N CYS A 328 -11.23 15.02 -12.89
CA CYS A 328 -10.35 16.18 -12.76
C CYS A 328 -9.05 15.95 -13.58
N HIS A 329 -8.49 14.73 -13.52
CA HIS A 329 -7.32 14.35 -14.31
C HIS A 329 -7.57 14.48 -15.83
N LYS A 330 -8.69 13.94 -16.35
CA LYS A 330 -9.03 14.08 -17.77
C LYS A 330 -9.30 15.51 -18.20
N LEU A 331 -9.94 16.32 -17.36
CA LEU A 331 -10.16 17.73 -17.62
C LEU A 331 -8.82 18.49 -17.73
N SER A 332 -7.87 18.22 -16.83
CA SER A 332 -6.54 18.87 -16.87
C SER A 332 -5.72 18.53 -18.12
N ILE A 333 -6.00 17.39 -18.75
CA ILE A 333 -5.32 16.96 -19.98
C ILE A 333 -6.02 17.54 -21.21
N ARG A 334 -7.35 17.49 -21.24
CA ARG A 334 -8.15 17.78 -22.45
C ARG A 334 -8.56 19.24 -22.59
N ASN A 335 -8.79 19.95 -21.49
CA ASN A 335 -9.25 21.34 -21.52
C ASN A 335 -8.09 22.35 -21.60
N THR A 336 -6.82 21.89 -21.57
CA THR A 336 -5.66 22.77 -21.69
C THR A 336 -5.05 22.66 -23.08
N LYS A 337 -4.94 23.79 -23.79
CA LYS A 337 -4.17 23.86 -25.04
C LYS A 337 -2.71 23.55 -24.75
N VAL A 338 -2.18 22.46 -25.30
CA VAL A 338 -0.78 22.05 -25.09
C VAL A 338 0.12 22.89 -26.02
N SER A 339 1.00 23.70 -25.44
CA SER A 339 2.12 24.28 -26.18
C SER A 339 3.32 23.33 -26.15
N VAL A 340 4.19 23.40 -27.16
CA VAL A 340 5.48 22.68 -27.18
C VAL A 340 6.32 23.02 -25.95
N LEU A 341 6.19 24.24 -25.42
CA LEU A 341 6.87 24.68 -24.20
C LEU A 341 6.40 23.94 -22.94
N ASP A 342 5.14 23.48 -22.88
CA ASP A 342 4.60 22.75 -21.73
C ASP A 342 5.19 21.33 -21.62
N ILE A 343 5.67 20.78 -22.74
CA ILE A 343 6.33 19.48 -22.80
C ILE A 343 7.76 19.59 -22.26
N ILE A 344 8.43 20.70 -22.57
CA ILE A 344 9.82 20.96 -22.18
C ILE A 344 9.89 21.47 -20.72
N LYS A 345 8.87 22.18 -20.27
CA LYS A 345 8.73 22.67 -18.89
C LYS A 345 7.39 22.21 -18.33
N PRO A 346 7.34 21.13 -17.54
CA PRO A 346 6.10 20.66 -16.95
C PRO A 346 5.56 21.73 -15.99
N VAL A 347 4.47 22.37 -16.39
CA VAL A 347 3.67 23.25 -15.54
C VAL A 347 2.40 22.49 -15.16
N TYR A 348 1.98 22.62 -13.91
CA TYR A 348 0.72 22.05 -13.47
C TYR A 348 -0.44 22.76 -14.19
N LYS A 349 -1.35 21.97 -14.76
CA LYS A 349 -2.49 22.43 -15.55
C LYS A 349 -3.78 22.49 -14.74
N GLY A 350 -3.77 21.80 -13.60
CA GLY A 350 -4.80 21.95 -12.60
C GLY A 350 -4.33 21.61 -11.20
N ILE A 351 -5.18 21.88 -10.22
CA ILE A 351 -4.97 21.58 -8.81
C ILE A 351 -6.23 20.90 -8.28
N VAL A 352 -6.08 19.76 -7.63
CA VAL A 352 -7.15 19.10 -6.89
C VAL A 352 -6.96 19.36 -5.41
N VAL A 353 -8.01 19.85 -4.75
CA VAL A 353 -8.11 19.95 -3.30
C VAL A 353 -9.16 18.94 -2.85
N GLU A 354 -8.72 17.83 -2.27
CA GLU A 354 -9.58 16.74 -1.82
C GLU A 354 -9.75 16.76 -0.31
N ILE A 355 -11.00 16.71 0.16
CA ILE A 355 -11.37 16.81 1.56
C ILE A 355 -12.21 15.60 1.95
N SER A 356 -11.83 14.93 3.03
CA SER A 356 -12.61 13.85 3.64
C SER A 356 -13.45 14.42 4.78
N CYS A 357 -14.76 14.54 4.57
CA CYS A 357 -15.67 15.16 5.53
C CYS A 357 -15.74 14.40 6.87
N SER A 358 -15.56 13.08 6.84
CA SER A 358 -15.43 12.22 8.02
C SER A 358 -14.26 12.61 8.93
N HIS A 359 -13.13 13.07 8.38
CA HIS A 359 -11.96 13.46 9.17
C HIS A 359 -12.09 14.85 9.81
N ILE A 360 -12.87 15.75 9.20
CA ILE A 360 -13.11 17.10 9.70
C ILE A 360 -13.96 17.05 10.97
N PHE A 361 -15.05 16.30 10.94
CA PHE A 361 -15.98 16.21 12.07
C PHE A 361 -15.45 15.39 13.24
N SER A 362 -14.67 14.32 12.98
CA SER A 362 -14.21 13.42 14.04
C SER A 362 -13.14 14.04 14.95
N ARG A 363 -12.36 15.01 14.45
CA ARG A 363 -11.24 15.62 15.20
C ARG A 363 -11.59 16.93 15.90
N TRP A 364 -12.63 17.64 15.47
CA TRP A 364 -12.83 19.06 15.81
C TRP A 364 -14.28 19.39 16.18
N PHE A 365 -14.83 18.67 17.16
CA PHE A 365 -16.19 18.92 17.68
C PHE A 365 -16.26 20.34 18.26
N GLY A 366 -17.02 21.23 17.60
CA GLY A 366 -17.19 22.65 17.99
C GLY A 366 -16.40 23.67 17.16
N GLU A 367 -15.36 23.25 16.41
CA GLU A 367 -14.56 24.16 15.56
C GLU A 367 -14.77 23.93 14.06
N SER A 368 -15.55 22.91 13.67
CA SER A 368 -15.72 22.51 12.26
C SER A 368 -16.19 23.65 11.34
N ALA A 369 -17.06 24.54 11.83
CA ALA A 369 -17.54 25.67 11.03
C ALA A 369 -16.45 26.72 10.75
N LYS A 370 -15.54 26.95 11.70
CA LYS A 370 -14.39 27.85 11.51
C LYS A 370 -13.41 27.23 10.51
N ASN A 371 -13.09 25.94 10.67
CA ASN A 371 -12.14 25.24 9.80
C ASN A 371 -12.63 25.16 8.35
N ILE A 372 -13.93 24.91 8.13
CA ILE A 372 -14.54 25.01 6.80
C ILE A 372 -14.45 26.45 6.28
N GLY A 373 -14.66 27.46 7.13
CA GLY A 373 -14.44 28.86 6.76
C GLY A 373 -13.03 29.12 6.23
N THR A 374 -12.00 28.76 7.03
CA THR A 374 -10.58 28.93 6.67
C THR A 374 -10.23 28.20 5.38
N LEU A 375 -10.70 26.96 5.22
CA LEU A 375 -10.46 26.16 4.01
C LEU A 375 -11.00 26.84 2.74
N PHE A 376 -12.22 27.38 2.80
CA PHE A 376 -12.82 28.06 1.67
C PHE A 376 -12.16 29.43 1.40
N ASP A 377 -11.66 30.11 2.44
CA ASP A 377 -10.87 31.34 2.29
C ASP A 377 -9.52 31.04 1.60
N ASP A 378 -8.83 29.97 1.99
CA ASP A 378 -7.61 29.50 1.35
C ASP A 378 -7.87 29.05 -0.11
N LEU A 379 -8.98 28.36 -0.35
CA LEU A 379 -9.40 27.97 -1.70
C LEU A 379 -9.70 29.19 -2.58
N GLU A 380 -10.35 30.21 -2.03
CA GLU A 380 -10.59 31.48 -2.72
C GLU A 380 -9.27 32.19 -3.06
N ALA A 381 -8.28 32.19 -2.16
CA ALA A 381 -6.95 32.73 -2.42
C ALA A 381 -6.23 31.95 -3.54
N LEU A 382 -6.34 30.62 -3.53
CA LEU A 382 -5.80 29.74 -4.56
C LEU A 382 -6.43 30.02 -5.93
N LEU A 383 -7.75 30.23 -5.98
CA LEU A 383 -8.47 30.56 -7.21
C LEU A 383 -8.01 31.90 -7.79
N LYS A 384 -7.90 32.95 -6.96
CA LYS A 384 -7.41 34.28 -7.38
C LYS A 384 -5.99 34.23 -7.93
N LEU A 385 -5.10 33.47 -7.29
CA LEU A 385 -3.70 33.33 -7.73
C LEU A 385 -3.63 32.69 -9.13
N ASN A 386 -4.53 31.75 -9.41
CA ASN A 386 -4.57 30.94 -10.62
C ASN A 386 -5.51 31.47 -11.71
N GLU A 387 -6.19 32.59 -11.47
CA GLU A 387 -7.12 33.20 -12.43
C GLU A 387 -6.39 33.71 -13.68
N ARG A 388 -5.21 34.32 -13.51
CA ARG A 388 -4.39 34.82 -14.62
C ARG A 388 -3.78 33.71 -15.47
N THR A 389 -3.39 32.61 -14.84
CA THR A 389 -2.80 31.46 -15.52
C THR A 389 -3.86 30.53 -16.10
N GLN A 390 -5.14 30.77 -15.82
CA GLN A 390 -6.27 29.93 -16.22
C GLN A 390 -6.08 28.47 -15.77
N THR A 391 -5.37 28.27 -14.65
CA THR A 391 -5.15 26.94 -14.09
C THR A 391 -6.45 26.44 -13.47
N PHE A 392 -6.88 25.25 -13.86
CA PHE A 392 -8.11 24.64 -13.38
C PHE A 392 -7.99 24.18 -11.92
N VAL A 393 -8.95 24.53 -11.07
CA VAL A 393 -8.99 24.09 -9.66
C VAL A 393 -10.23 23.22 -9.46
N CYS A 394 -10.03 22.02 -8.92
CA CYS A 394 -11.08 21.05 -8.62
C CYS A 394 -11.15 20.86 -7.10
N MET A 395 -12.29 21.11 -6.47
CA MET A 395 -12.53 20.72 -5.08
C MET A 395 -13.30 19.40 -5.03
N ILE A 396 -12.73 18.38 -4.41
CA ILE A 396 -13.42 17.10 -4.17
C ILE A 396 -13.84 17.05 -2.71
N ILE A 397 -15.13 16.88 -2.45
CA ILE A 397 -15.72 16.76 -1.12
C ILE A 397 -16.24 15.33 -0.96
N ASP A 398 -15.50 14.48 -0.24
CA ASP A 398 -15.88 13.08 -0.02
C ASP A 398 -16.72 12.88 1.23
N GLU A 399 -17.72 12.00 1.12
CA GLU A 399 -18.72 11.71 2.16
C GLU A 399 -19.46 12.97 2.62
N VAL A 400 -19.95 13.77 1.66
CA VAL A 400 -20.56 15.08 1.94
C VAL A 400 -21.79 14.99 2.85
N GLU A 401 -22.44 13.82 2.95
CA GLU A 401 -23.51 13.56 3.92
C GLU A 401 -23.12 13.82 5.37
N THR A 402 -21.83 13.73 5.72
CA THR A 402 -21.39 13.99 7.10
C THR A 402 -21.34 15.48 7.43
N ILE A 403 -21.25 16.37 6.42
CA ILE A 403 -21.20 17.84 6.63
C ILE A 403 -22.45 18.57 6.13
N ALA A 404 -23.15 18.02 5.14
CA ALA A 404 -24.30 18.61 4.48
C ALA A 404 -25.59 17.83 4.79
N GLY A 405 -25.67 17.21 5.97
CA GLY A 405 -26.84 16.46 6.41
C GLY A 405 -28.09 17.35 6.56
N SER A 406 -29.26 16.74 6.38
CA SER A 406 -30.57 17.37 6.54
C SER A 406 -30.71 18.06 7.90
N ARG A 407 -30.92 19.38 7.88
CA ARG A 407 -31.14 20.16 9.11
C ARG A 407 -32.32 19.67 9.93
N LYS A 408 -33.38 19.18 9.28
CA LYS A 408 -34.56 18.65 9.97
C LYS A 408 -34.21 17.39 10.77
N ASP A 409 -33.39 16.53 10.19
CA ASP A 409 -32.98 15.28 10.83
C ASP A 409 -32.02 15.55 11.99
N ILE A 410 -31.08 16.48 11.81
CA ILE A 410 -30.15 16.96 12.85
C ILE A 410 -30.94 17.54 14.05
N LEU A 411 -31.89 18.44 13.79
CA LEU A 411 -32.72 19.07 14.83
C LEU A 411 -33.62 18.05 15.55
N SER A 412 -34.11 17.03 14.85
CA SER A 412 -34.94 15.97 15.44
C SER A 412 -34.15 15.01 16.34
N LYS A 413 -32.85 14.86 16.11
CA LYS A 413 -31.96 13.95 16.84
C LYS A 413 -31.33 14.55 18.10
N ASN A 414 -31.72 15.77 18.50
CA ASN A 414 -31.03 16.55 19.54
C ASN A 414 -29.52 16.72 19.28
N GLU A 415 -29.08 16.68 18.01
CA GLU A 415 -27.71 17.03 17.67
C GLU A 415 -27.49 18.55 17.82
N SER A 416 -26.23 18.95 18.05
CA SER A 416 -25.90 20.33 18.42
C SER A 416 -26.26 21.34 17.33
N SER A 417 -26.59 22.57 17.74
CA SER A 417 -26.76 23.74 16.85
C SER A 417 -25.56 23.98 15.93
N ASP A 418 -24.40 23.43 16.28
CA ASP A 418 -23.16 23.56 15.54
C ASP A 418 -23.21 22.84 14.18
N SER A 419 -23.86 21.68 14.09
CA SER A 419 -24.03 20.95 12.82
C SER A 419 -24.84 21.78 11.82
N VAL A 420 -25.91 22.45 12.28
CA VAL A 420 -26.71 23.37 11.45
C VAL A 420 -25.87 24.58 11.02
N ARG A 421 -25.01 25.11 11.89
CA ARG A 421 -24.09 26.20 11.57
C ARG A 421 -23.08 25.78 10.50
N VAL A 422 -22.56 24.56 10.57
CA VAL A 422 -21.65 24.00 9.55
C VAL A 422 -22.32 23.95 8.18
N VAL A 423 -23.54 23.41 8.08
CA VAL A 423 -24.30 23.34 6.81
C VAL A 423 -24.49 24.75 6.23
N ASN A 424 -24.88 25.73 7.06
CA ASN A 424 -25.07 27.11 6.62
C ASN A 424 -23.76 27.76 6.13
N THR A 425 -22.66 27.56 6.86
CA THR A 425 -21.34 28.05 6.44
C THR A 425 -20.95 27.43 5.11
N LEU A 426 -21.09 26.11 4.95
CA LEU A 426 -20.79 25.41 3.70
C LEU A 426 -21.57 26.02 2.53
N LEU A 427 -22.89 26.15 2.63
CA LEU A 427 -23.73 26.69 1.55
C LEU A 427 -23.35 28.13 1.19
N THR A 428 -23.11 28.97 2.20
CA THR A 428 -22.69 30.37 1.99
C THR A 428 -21.35 30.44 1.26
N ARG A 429 -20.41 29.57 1.63
CA ARG A 429 -19.08 29.52 1.01
C ARG A 429 -19.12 28.96 -0.41
N LEU A 430 -19.96 27.95 -0.69
CA LEU A 430 -20.19 27.46 -2.06
C LEU A 430 -20.71 28.58 -2.96
N ASP A 431 -21.67 29.38 -2.48
CA ASP A 431 -22.22 30.51 -3.23
C ASP A 431 -21.16 31.58 -3.53
N SER A 432 -20.21 31.81 -2.61
CA SER A 432 -19.13 32.79 -2.84
C SER A 432 -18.11 32.38 -3.93
N LEU A 433 -17.97 31.08 -4.22
CA LEU A 433 -17.00 30.57 -5.19
C LEU A 433 -17.52 30.58 -6.64
N LYS A 434 -18.83 30.71 -6.86
CA LYS A 434 -19.46 30.66 -8.20
C LYS A 434 -18.98 31.74 -9.18
N LYS A 435 -18.44 32.83 -8.64
CA LYS A 435 -17.88 33.95 -9.42
C LYS A 435 -16.56 33.61 -10.12
N TYR A 436 -15.82 32.59 -9.66
CA TYR A 436 -14.54 32.19 -10.24
C TYR A 436 -14.72 31.29 -11.45
N ASN A 437 -14.02 31.56 -12.54
CA ASN A 437 -14.21 30.88 -13.82
C ASN A 437 -13.49 29.52 -13.89
N ASN A 438 -12.31 29.43 -13.29
CA ASN A 438 -11.39 28.30 -13.33
C ASN A 438 -11.66 27.20 -12.29
N PHE A 439 -12.92 26.96 -11.91
CA PHE A 439 -13.26 26.13 -10.74
C PHE A 439 -14.35 25.09 -11.00
N LEU A 440 -14.29 23.95 -10.31
CA LEU A 440 -15.33 22.91 -10.26
C LEU A 440 -15.35 22.25 -8.88
N ILE A 441 -16.56 21.97 -8.37
CA ILE A 441 -16.78 21.17 -7.16
C ILE A 441 -17.36 19.81 -7.54
N LEU A 442 -16.75 18.75 -7.03
CA LEU A 442 -17.24 17.39 -7.12
C LEU A 442 -17.51 16.88 -5.71
N ALA A 443 -18.77 16.60 -5.39
CA ALA A 443 -19.15 16.04 -4.10
C ALA A 443 -19.55 14.57 -4.26
N THR A 444 -19.08 13.70 -3.38
CA THR A 444 -19.47 12.28 -3.35
C THR A 444 -20.31 11.98 -2.12
N SER A 445 -21.37 11.19 -2.30
CA SER A 445 -22.24 10.78 -1.20
C SER A 445 -22.63 9.31 -1.24
N ASN A 446 -22.72 8.65 -0.08
CA ASN A 446 -23.31 7.32 0.01
C ASN A 446 -24.83 7.36 0.20
N LEU A 447 -25.37 8.48 0.69
CA LEU A 447 -26.76 8.63 1.12
C LEU A 447 -27.36 9.94 0.61
N LEU A 448 -27.76 9.99 -0.66
CA LEU A 448 -28.34 11.19 -1.27
C LEU A 448 -29.55 11.74 -0.48
N GLU A 449 -30.42 10.85 0.00
CA GLU A 449 -31.64 11.21 0.74
C GLU A 449 -31.35 11.90 2.08
N SER A 450 -30.15 11.71 2.64
CA SER A 450 -29.74 12.33 3.90
C SER A 450 -29.24 13.76 3.74
N LEU A 451 -29.02 14.22 2.51
CA LEU A 451 -28.48 15.55 2.23
C LEU A 451 -29.52 16.65 2.41
N ASP A 452 -29.04 17.82 2.83
CA ASP A 452 -29.83 19.04 2.93
C ASP A 452 -30.38 19.41 1.53
N PRO A 453 -31.71 19.62 1.39
CA PRO A 453 -32.30 19.95 0.09
C PRO A 453 -31.69 21.20 -0.55
N ALA A 454 -31.25 22.18 0.23
CA ALA A 454 -30.64 23.40 -0.31
C ALA A 454 -29.22 23.16 -0.85
N PHE A 455 -28.54 22.10 -0.40
CA PHE A 455 -27.27 21.66 -0.99
C PHE A 455 -27.52 20.97 -2.34
N VAL A 456 -28.51 20.07 -2.41
CA VAL A 456 -28.87 19.37 -3.65
C VAL A 456 -29.37 20.34 -4.72
N ASP A 457 -30.17 21.34 -4.34
CA ASP A 457 -30.67 22.39 -5.25
C ASP A 457 -29.55 23.26 -5.87
N ARG A 458 -28.39 23.33 -5.20
CA ARG A 458 -27.18 23.99 -5.73
C ARG A 458 -26.35 23.11 -6.65
N SER A 459 -26.68 21.83 -6.80
CA SER A 459 -25.99 20.97 -7.75
C SER A 459 -26.55 21.17 -9.14
N ASP A 460 -25.68 21.30 -10.13
CA ASP A 460 -26.11 21.39 -11.52
C ASP A 460 -26.28 20.02 -12.17
N GLY A 461 -25.77 18.97 -11.52
CA GLY A 461 -25.91 17.59 -11.95
C GLY A 461 -25.77 16.61 -10.79
N VAL A 462 -26.71 15.68 -10.71
CA VAL A 462 -26.71 14.57 -9.75
C VAL A 462 -26.56 13.26 -10.52
N PHE A 463 -25.46 12.55 -10.29
CA PHE A 463 -25.10 11.32 -10.98
C PHE A 463 -25.19 10.14 -10.03
N SER A 464 -26.04 9.18 -10.34
CA SER A 464 -26.17 7.93 -9.57
C SER A 464 -25.23 6.86 -10.09
N ILE A 465 -24.53 6.18 -9.19
CA ILE A 465 -23.67 5.02 -9.49
C ILE A 465 -24.16 3.83 -8.68
N GLY A 466 -24.75 2.86 -9.36
CA GLY A 466 -25.16 1.59 -8.77
C GLY A 466 -24.00 0.60 -8.59
N ASN A 467 -24.36 -0.61 -8.15
CA ASN A 467 -23.46 -1.75 -8.20
C ASN A 467 -23.05 -2.05 -9.65
N PRO A 468 -21.84 -2.61 -9.89
CA PRO A 468 -21.35 -2.86 -11.23
C PRO A 468 -22.28 -3.83 -11.98
N SER A 469 -22.60 -3.49 -13.23
CA SER A 469 -23.35 -4.38 -14.12
C SER A 469 -22.54 -5.61 -14.51
N ARG A 470 -23.20 -6.59 -15.14
CA ARG A 470 -22.53 -7.81 -15.63
C ARG A 470 -21.29 -7.52 -16.46
N GLU A 471 -21.42 -6.59 -17.41
CA GLU A 471 -20.30 -6.22 -18.28
C GLU A 471 -19.18 -5.53 -17.51
N SER A 472 -19.52 -4.66 -16.55
CA SER A 472 -18.54 -4.01 -15.69
C SER A 472 -17.79 -5.01 -14.82
N VAL A 473 -18.48 -5.97 -14.20
CA VAL A 473 -17.85 -7.03 -13.39
C VAL A 473 -16.89 -7.84 -14.26
N PHE A 474 -17.32 -8.27 -15.45
CA PHE A 474 -16.47 -8.99 -16.38
C PHE A 474 -15.21 -8.19 -16.73
N LYS A 475 -15.35 -6.92 -17.12
CA LYS A 475 -14.22 -6.03 -17.46
C LYS A 475 -13.27 -5.81 -16.29
N ILE A 476 -13.78 -5.66 -15.07
CA ILE A 476 -12.97 -5.51 -13.85
C ILE A 476 -12.14 -6.77 -13.60
N LEU A 477 -12.75 -7.96 -13.66
CA LEU A 477 -12.04 -9.22 -13.46
C LEU A 477 -11.02 -9.46 -14.57
N PHE A 478 -11.42 -9.27 -15.82
CA PHE A 478 -10.58 -9.42 -17.00
C PHE A 478 -9.34 -8.52 -16.94
N SER A 479 -9.52 -7.21 -16.73
CA SER A 479 -8.40 -6.25 -16.64
C SER A 479 -7.46 -6.57 -15.47
N SER A 480 -8.00 -7.03 -14.34
CA SER A 480 -7.20 -7.44 -13.19
C SER A 480 -6.33 -8.66 -13.51
N ILE A 481 -6.92 -9.68 -14.15
CA ILE A 481 -6.19 -10.90 -14.55
C ILE A 481 -5.13 -10.56 -15.60
N GLN A 482 -5.48 -9.77 -16.62
CA GLN A 482 -4.55 -9.30 -17.64
C GLN A 482 -3.36 -8.58 -17.04
N LYS A 483 -3.59 -7.72 -16.04
CA LYS A 483 -2.52 -7.01 -15.36
C LYS A 483 -1.61 -7.97 -14.60
N LEU A 484 -2.15 -8.97 -13.91
CA LEU A 484 -1.36 -9.99 -13.21
C LEU A 484 -0.50 -10.83 -14.15
N ILE A 485 -1.00 -11.14 -15.35
CA ILE A 485 -0.25 -11.82 -16.41
C ILE A 485 0.88 -10.91 -16.92
N SER A 486 0.58 -9.64 -17.23
CA SER A 486 1.58 -8.66 -17.70
C SER A 486 2.74 -8.45 -16.71
N LEU A 487 2.46 -8.58 -15.42
CA LEU A 487 3.44 -8.47 -14.34
C LEU A 487 4.15 -9.80 -14.01
N LYS A 488 3.85 -10.88 -14.74
CA LYS A 488 4.37 -12.24 -14.52
C LYS A 488 4.08 -12.79 -13.12
N VAL A 489 3.05 -12.28 -12.44
CA VAL A 489 2.56 -12.85 -11.16
C VAL A 489 1.79 -14.14 -11.45
N VAL A 490 1.04 -14.14 -12.55
CA VAL A 490 0.36 -15.31 -13.10
C VAL A 490 1.04 -15.69 -14.41
N THR A 491 1.44 -16.95 -14.55
CA THR A 491 2.09 -17.49 -15.75
C THR A 491 1.10 -18.25 -16.61
N THR A 492 1.34 -18.21 -17.91
CA THR A 492 0.55 -18.93 -18.91
C THR A 492 1.49 -19.55 -19.93
N GLU A 493 1.19 -20.77 -20.34
CA GLU A 493 1.91 -21.49 -21.41
C GLU A 493 1.36 -21.10 -22.80
N ASP A 494 0.11 -20.63 -22.84
CA ASP A 494 -0.53 -20.09 -24.03
C ASP A 494 0.07 -18.70 -24.36
N SER A 495 0.29 -18.40 -25.64
CA SER A 495 0.85 -17.13 -26.16
C SER A 495 0.16 -15.88 -25.61
N ASP A 496 0.88 -14.75 -25.47
CA ASP A 496 0.46 -13.50 -24.80
C ASP A 496 -1.00 -12.99 -25.03
N ASP A 497 -1.66 -13.36 -26.13
CA ASP A 497 -3.09 -13.10 -26.41
C ASP A 497 -4.08 -14.09 -25.75
N VAL A 498 -3.71 -14.69 -24.61
CA VAL A 498 -4.45 -15.75 -23.89
C VAL A 498 -5.90 -15.39 -23.58
N ILE A 499 -6.20 -14.11 -23.40
CA ILE A 499 -7.49 -13.68 -22.85
C ILE A 499 -8.58 -13.54 -23.94
N ASP A 500 -8.22 -13.60 -25.22
CA ASP A 500 -9.20 -13.78 -26.31
C ASP A 500 -9.56 -15.26 -26.54
N ASN A 501 -8.89 -16.18 -25.84
CA ASN A 501 -9.26 -17.58 -25.86
C ASN A 501 -10.67 -17.78 -25.27
N HIS A 502 -11.59 -18.34 -26.06
CA HIS A 502 -12.95 -18.67 -25.65
C HIS A 502 -13.02 -19.48 -24.33
N LYS A 503 -11.98 -20.27 -24.01
CA LYS A 503 -11.87 -21.03 -22.75
C LYS A 503 -11.93 -20.11 -21.54
N TYR A 504 -10.98 -19.17 -21.40
CA TYR A 504 -10.88 -18.32 -20.20
C TYR A 504 -12.01 -17.29 -20.14
N ASN A 505 -12.45 -16.76 -21.28
CA ASN A 505 -13.62 -15.88 -21.34
C ASN A 505 -14.89 -16.57 -20.84
N SER A 506 -15.10 -17.84 -21.16
CA SER A 506 -16.24 -18.61 -20.65
C SER A 506 -16.16 -18.79 -19.12
N ILE A 507 -14.96 -19.02 -18.58
CA ILE A 507 -14.74 -19.17 -17.14
C ILE A 507 -14.95 -17.84 -16.40
N ILE A 508 -14.40 -16.73 -16.91
CA ILE A 508 -14.58 -15.40 -16.32
C ILE A 508 -16.07 -15.03 -16.36
N ASN A 509 -16.79 -15.35 -17.44
CA ASN A 509 -18.24 -15.15 -17.54
C ASN A 509 -19.01 -15.93 -16.46
N LEU A 510 -18.61 -17.18 -16.21
CA LEU A 510 -19.22 -18.01 -15.18
C LEU A 510 -18.96 -17.40 -13.78
N ILE A 511 -17.72 -17.05 -13.45
CA ILE A 511 -17.36 -16.36 -12.20
C ILE A 511 -18.13 -15.04 -12.06
N THR A 512 -18.23 -14.28 -13.15
CA THR A 512 -18.98 -13.02 -13.20
C THR A 512 -20.45 -13.21 -12.77
N ASN A 513 -21.11 -14.27 -13.25
CA ASN A 513 -22.49 -14.55 -12.86
C ASN A 513 -22.65 -14.83 -11.36
N HIS A 514 -21.68 -15.51 -10.75
CA HIS A 514 -21.70 -15.73 -9.30
C HIS A 514 -21.41 -14.44 -8.52
N CYS A 515 -20.45 -13.63 -8.97
CA CYS A 515 -20.19 -12.32 -8.37
C CYS A 515 -21.41 -11.39 -8.41
N LEU A 516 -22.20 -11.44 -9.48
CA LEU A 516 -23.46 -10.70 -9.60
C LEU A 516 -24.53 -11.18 -8.61
N LYS A 517 -24.68 -12.50 -8.43
CA LYS A 517 -25.61 -13.07 -7.44
C LYS A 517 -25.28 -12.61 -6.01
N LEU A 518 -24.00 -12.33 -5.74
CA LEU A 518 -23.50 -11.86 -4.44
C LEU A 518 -23.52 -10.33 -4.29
N GLU A 519 -23.96 -9.58 -5.30
CA GLU A 519 -24.00 -8.11 -5.31
C GLU A 519 -22.68 -7.43 -4.88
N LEU A 520 -21.53 -8.01 -5.29
CA LEU A 520 -20.22 -7.52 -4.86
C LEU A 520 -19.94 -6.09 -5.36
N SER A 521 -19.48 -5.24 -4.44
CA SER A 521 -19.02 -3.88 -4.79
C SER A 521 -17.79 -3.90 -5.70
N GLY A 522 -17.59 -2.84 -6.48
CA GLY A 522 -16.38 -2.68 -7.32
C GLY A 522 -15.08 -2.76 -6.52
N ARG A 523 -15.06 -2.25 -5.29
CA ARG A 523 -13.94 -2.36 -4.35
C ARG A 523 -13.64 -3.82 -3.99
N THR A 524 -14.67 -4.62 -3.71
CA THR A 524 -14.51 -6.05 -3.37
C THR A 524 -14.00 -6.82 -4.59
N LEU A 525 -14.56 -6.57 -5.77
CA LEU A 525 -14.13 -7.22 -7.02
C LEU A 525 -12.65 -7.00 -7.32
N ARG A 526 -12.13 -5.77 -7.15
CA ARG A 526 -10.71 -5.47 -7.32
C ARG A 526 -9.79 -6.09 -6.26
N LYS A 527 -10.34 -6.49 -5.10
CA LYS A 527 -9.60 -7.19 -4.03
C LYS A 527 -9.55 -8.71 -4.24
N LEU A 528 -10.50 -9.29 -4.97
CA LEU A 528 -10.59 -10.74 -5.19
C LEU A 528 -9.29 -11.37 -5.71
N PRO A 529 -8.55 -10.78 -6.67
CA PRO A 529 -7.31 -11.39 -7.15
C PRO A 529 -6.24 -11.51 -6.05
N LEU A 530 -6.10 -10.48 -5.21
CA LEU A 530 -5.15 -10.51 -4.10
C LEU A 530 -5.56 -11.53 -3.04
N LEU A 531 -6.84 -11.55 -2.67
CA LEU A 531 -7.39 -12.52 -1.71
C LEU A 531 -7.18 -13.96 -2.22
N CYS A 532 -7.40 -14.19 -3.51
CA CYS A 532 -7.15 -15.47 -4.15
C CYS A 532 -5.67 -15.86 -4.02
N LEU A 533 -4.75 -14.95 -4.35
CA LEU A 533 -3.32 -15.20 -4.22
C LEU A 533 -2.91 -15.50 -2.78
N SER A 534 -3.43 -14.77 -1.80
CA SER A 534 -3.03 -14.93 -0.39
C SER A 534 -3.60 -16.18 0.28
N GLU A 535 -4.84 -16.57 -0.03
CA GLU A 535 -5.50 -17.69 0.64
C GLU A 535 -5.16 -19.03 -0.01
N ASN A 536 -4.93 -19.03 -1.32
CA ASN A 536 -4.81 -20.25 -2.11
C ASN A 536 -3.37 -20.56 -2.55
N PHE A 537 -2.43 -19.62 -2.44
CA PHE A 537 -1.06 -19.80 -2.92
C PHE A 537 -0.02 -19.32 -1.91
N ARG A 538 1.16 -19.97 -1.92
CA ARG A 538 2.30 -19.64 -1.03
C ARG A 538 3.54 -19.18 -1.79
N LYS A 539 3.58 -19.41 -3.09
CA LYS A 539 4.68 -19.03 -3.98
C LYS A 539 4.13 -18.41 -5.24
N LEU A 540 4.87 -17.44 -5.76
CA LEU A 540 4.68 -16.82 -7.07
C LEU A 540 5.87 -17.22 -7.96
N PRO A 541 5.69 -17.32 -9.29
CA PRO A 541 4.45 -17.12 -10.03
C PRO A 541 3.48 -18.31 -9.96
N VAL A 542 2.20 -18.07 -10.27
CA VAL A 542 1.13 -19.08 -10.23
C VAL A 542 0.61 -19.37 -11.65
N PRO A 543 0.42 -20.64 -12.06
CA PRO A 543 -0.20 -20.96 -13.35
C PRO A 543 -1.64 -20.41 -13.46
N LEU A 544 -2.01 -19.86 -14.62
CA LEU A 544 -3.34 -19.26 -14.87
C LEU A 544 -4.50 -20.22 -14.56
N ASP A 545 -4.40 -21.47 -15.00
CA ASP A 545 -5.39 -22.52 -14.72
C ASP A 545 -5.66 -22.69 -13.22
N ASN A 546 -4.60 -22.74 -12.42
CA ASN A 546 -4.70 -22.86 -10.96
C ASN A 546 -5.28 -21.59 -10.34
N PHE A 547 -4.84 -20.41 -10.82
CA PHE A 547 -5.40 -19.13 -10.38
C PHE A 547 -6.92 -19.03 -10.61
N MET A 548 -7.40 -19.47 -11.78
CA MET A 548 -8.84 -19.47 -12.10
C MET A 548 -9.65 -20.41 -11.19
N MET A 549 -9.09 -21.57 -10.86
CA MET A 549 -9.68 -22.51 -9.89
C MET A 549 -9.74 -21.91 -8.48
N GLY A 550 -8.63 -21.31 -8.01
CA GLY A 550 -8.57 -20.62 -6.73
C GLY A 550 -9.57 -19.46 -6.65
N LEU A 551 -9.74 -18.70 -7.74
CA LEU A 551 -10.68 -17.59 -7.79
C LEU A 551 -12.14 -18.08 -7.70
N ALA A 552 -12.48 -19.16 -8.40
CA ALA A 552 -13.80 -19.78 -8.31
C ALA A 552 -14.10 -20.31 -6.89
N GLN A 553 -13.11 -20.94 -6.26
CA GLN A 553 -13.23 -21.42 -4.88
C GLN A 553 -13.43 -20.26 -3.89
N LEU A 554 -12.69 -19.16 -4.05
CA LEU A 554 -12.84 -17.98 -3.22
C LEU A 554 -14.24 -17.37 -3.36
N VAL A 555 -14.71 -17.14 -4.58
CA VAL A 555 -16.05 -16.57 -4.84
C VAL A 555 -17.16 -17.44 -4.25
N LYS A 556 -17.00 -18.77 -4.25
CA LYS A 556 -17.92 -19.67 -3.55
C LYS A 556 -17.92 -19.46 -2.03
N GLN A 557 -16.78 -19.21 -1.42
CA GLN A 557 -16.70 -18.98 0.04
C GLN A 557 -17.48 -17.74 0.48
N PHE A 558 -17.54 -16.70 -0.36
CA PHE A 558 -18.38 -15.51 -0.10
C PHE A 558 -19.89 -15.79 -0.05
N HIS A 559 -20.34 -16.97 -0.50
CA HIS A 559 -21.75 -17.39 -0.42
C HIS A 559 -22.13 -18.00 0.95
N LYS A 560 -21.15 -18.28 1.82
CA LYS A 560 -21.36 -18.77 3.19
C LYS A 560 -21.26 -17.62 4.19
#